data_AF-A0A137NZF4-F1
#
_entry.id   AF-A0A137NZF4-F1
#
_cell.length_a   1.000
_cell.length_b   1.000
_cell.length_c   1.000
_cell.angle_alpha   90.00
_cell.angle_beta   90.00
_cell.angle_gamma   90.00
#
_symmetry.space_group_name_H-M   'P 1'
#
loop_
_entity.id
_entity.type
_entity.pdbx_description
1 polymer ?
#
loop_
_entity_poly.entity_id
_entity_poly.type
_entity_poly.pdbx_seq_one_letter_code
_entity_poly.pdbx_strand_id
1 'polypeptide(L)'
;MRRFGEFDKLVMLIATLADLCWASYMIIASSLKLRFGRDIISPLSLSCQIYVLFNTGNLRLSNGCVAILALMRYMSGVRKREVPMWVWYCLFALHISVCIGLSTVTFVRWDGRRTSSGIICLQFLSEGNVSNCNFYFLICKHWYFHLNGLKIAAKANNELQSVKIFQTQQRKLVFQGSIVIFSDSITFIPFTTTYVMKIFFGYYRPPIVDGFIVWSLTTLPIVNPLITLWLQPEVNAEFWSFYYILTSKFLKLIRSIY
;
A
#
# COMPACT_ATOMS: atom_id res chain seq x y z
N MET A 1 20.79 -12.62 11.69
CA MET A 1 19.73 -12.57 10.64
C MET A 1 18.37 -13.15 11.07
N ARG A 2 18.26 -14.27 11.81
CA ARG A 2 16.95 -14.90 12.14
C ARG A 2 15.88 -13.96 12.75
N ARG A 3 16.25 -13.10 13.71
CA ARG A 3 15.30 -12.19 14.40
C ARG A 3 14.68 -11.11 13.50
N PHE A 4 15.37 -10.67 12.44
CA PHE A 4 14.82 -9.67 11.52
C PHE A 4 13.66 -10.22 10.68
N GLY A 5 13.72 -11.50 10.34
CA GLY A 5 12.68 -12.15 9.54
C GLY A 5 11.34 -12.23 10.27
N GLU A 6 11.35 -12.37 11.61
CA GLU A 6 10.10 -12.43 12.40
C GLU A 6 9.37 -11.08 12.40
N PHE A 7 10.10 -9.97 12.54
CA PHE A 7 9.49 -8.64 12.51
C PHE A 7 9.01 -8.24 11.10
N ASP A 8 9.78 -8.55 10.05
CA ASP A 8 9.33 -8.33 8.65
C ASP A 8 8.00 -9.05 8.38
N LYS A 9 7.89 -10.31 8.82
CA LYS A 9 6.65 -11.10 8.73
C LYS A 9 5.50 -10.50 9.55
N LEU A 10 5.76 -10.01 10.76
CA LEU A 10 4.75 -9.36 11.59
C LEU A 10 4.19 -8.10 10.92
N VAL A 11 5.06 -7.22 10.42
CA VAL A 11 4.63 -5.99 9.74
C VAL A 11 3.86 -6.31 8.46
N MET A 12 4.31 -7.29 7.68
CA MET A 12 3.61 -7.75 6.48
C MET A 12 2.22 -8.34 6.81
N LEU A 13 2.12 -9.11 7.89
CA LEU A 13 0.85 -9.66 8.37
C LEU A 13 -0.11 -8.53 8.75
N ILE A 14 0.35 -7.52 9.49
CA ILE A 14 -0.48 -6.38 9.89
C ILE A 14 -0.93 -5.57 8.68
N ALA A 15 -0.06 -5.31 7.71
CA ALA A 15 -0.43 -4.64 6.45
C ALA A 15 -1.52 -5.44 5.70
N THR A 16 -1.33 -6.75 5.58
CA THR A 16 -2.28 -7.64 4.90
C THR A 16 -3.64 -7.69 5.62
N LEU A 17 -3.64 -7.73 6.95
CA LEU A 17 -4.86 -7.68 7.75
C LEU A 17 -5.59 -6.35 7.59
N ALA A 18 -4.86 -5.23 7.54
CA ALA A 18 -5.44 -3.90 7.31
C ALA A 18 -6.10 -3.83 5.92
N ASP A 19 -5.43 -4.33 4.88
CA ASP A 19 -5.96 -4.40 3.51
C ASP A 19 -7.20 -5.30 3.44
N LEU A 20 -7.19 -6.46 4.10
CA LEU A 20 -8.32 -7.39 4.12
C LEU A 20 -9.54 -6.79 4.85
N CYS A 21 -9.32 -6.14 5.99
CA CYS A 21 -10.36 -5.42 6.73
C CYS A 21 -10.97 -4.31 5.88
N TRP A 22 -10.13 -3.52 5.20
CA TRP A 22 -10.58 -2.49 4.28
C TRP A 22 -11.38 -3.06 3.10
N ALA A 23 -10.89 -4.13 2.47
CA ALA A 23 -11.56 -4.76 1.32
C ALA A 23 -12.94 -5.33 1.71
N SER A 24 -13.02 -6.02 2.86
CA SER A 24 -14.26 -6.55 3.40
C SER A 24 -15.28 -5.44 3.66
N TYR A 25 -14.84 -4.34 4.27
CA TYR A 25 -15.67 -3.15 4.47
C TYR A 25 -16.17 -2.58 3.14
N MET A 26 -15.29 -2.44 2.15
CA MET A 26 -15.65 -1.89 0.84
C MET A 26 -16.67 -2.75 0.09
N ILE A 27 -16.58 -4.08 0.19
CA ILE A 27 -17.57 -5.01 -0.37
C ILE A 27 -18.94 -4.81 0.28
N ILE A 28 -18.99 -4.73 1.61
CA ILE A 28 -20.23 -4.51 2.36
C ILE A 28 -20.82 -3.15 2.00
N ALA A 29 -20.02 -2.08 2.05
CA ALA A 29 -20.46 -0.73 1.73
C ALA A 29 -20.97 -0.61 0.29
N SER A 30 -20.33 -1.27 -0.67
CA SER A 30 -20.74 -1.27 -2.07
C SER A 30 -22.04 -2.06 -2.29
N SER A 31 -22.18 -3.22 -1.65
CA SER A 31 -23.41 -4.02 -1.67
C SER A 31 -24.60 -3.24 -1.09
N LEU A 32 -24.38 -2.55 0.03
CA LEU A 32 -25.38 -1.68 0.62
C LEU A 32 -25.74 -0.55 -0.37
N LYS A 33 -24.75 0.17 -0.92
CA LYS A 33 -24.98 1.26 -1.90
C LYS A 33 -25.80 0.80 -3.12
N LEU A 34 -25.55 -0.42 -3.61
CA LEU A 34 -26.33 -0.99 -4.71
C LEU A 34 -27.79 -1.23 -4.33
N ARG A 35 -28.06 -1.67 -3.09
CA ARG A 35 -29.41 -2.00 -2.62
C ARG A 35 -30.24 -0.79 -2.22
N PHE A 36 -29.67 0.16 -1.49
CA PHE A 36 -30.41 1.30 -0.92
C PHE A 36 -30.05 2.65 -1.56
N GLY A 37 -29.20 2.65 -2.59
CA GLY A 37 -28.86 3.86 -3.34
C GLY A 37 -27.90 4.81 -2.60
N ARG A 38 -27.98 6.09 -2.96
CA ARG A 38 -27.05 7.14 -2.49
C ARG A 38 -27.29 7.58 -1.05
N ASP A 39 -28.41 7.19 -0.44
CA ASP A 39 -28.84 7.70 0.86
C ASP A 39 -28.16 6.98 2.04
N ILE A 40 -27.54 5.82 1.80
CA ILE A 40 -26.73 5.13 2.82
C ILE A 40 -25.62 6.02 3.37
N ILE A 41 -24.97 6.79 2.49
CA ILE A 41 -23.91 7.71 2.89
C ILE A 41 -24.50 9.12 2.87
N SER A 42 -25.34 9.45 3.84
CA SER A 42 -25.80 10.83 4.02
C SER A 42 -24.65 11.74 4.50
N PRO A 43 -24.67 13.04 4.16
CA PRO A 43 -23.69 13.98 4.69
C PRO A 43 -23.74 13.98 6.22
N LEU A 44 -22.57 14.00 6.88
CA LEU A 44 -22.46 13.99 8.35
C LEU A 44 -23.10 12.76 9.03
N SER A 45 -23.35 11.67 8.32
CA SER A 45 -23.86 10.46 8.94
C SER A 45 -22.75 9.66 9.62
N LEU A 46 -23.15 8.78 10.54
CA LEU A 46 -22.24 7.78 11.11
C LEU A 46 -21.61 6.90 10.02
N SER A 47 -22.38 6.52 8.98
CA SER A 47 -21.87 5.73 7.85
C SER A 47 -20.78 6.47 7.06
N CYS A 48 -20.88 7.80 6.93
CA CYS A 48 -19.85 8.63 6.32
C CYS A 48 -18.58 8.68 7.17
N GLN A 49 -18.70 8.80 8.50
CA GLN A 49 -17.55 8.77 9.41
C GLN A 49 -16.85 7.40 9.41
N ILE A 50 -17.62 6.32 9.46
CA ILE A 50 -17.09 4.95 9.35
C ILE A 50 -16.40 4.76 8.00
N TYR A 51 -16.97 5.26 6.91
CA TYR A 51 -16.34 5.19 5.59
C TYR A 51 -14.97 5.88 5.59
N VAL A 52 -14.88 7.08 6.15
CA VAL A 52 -13.61 7.81 6.24
C VAL A 52 -12.60 7.08 7.14
N LEU A 53 -13.05 6.53 8.28
CA LEU A 53 -12.24 5.78 9.22
C LEU A 53 -11.58 4.57 8.54
N PHE A 54 -12.38 3.71 7.90
CA PHE A 54 -11.86 2.52 7.23
C PHE A 54 -11.04 2.90 6.00
N ASN A 55 -11.54 3.80 5.15
CA ASN A 55 -10.86 4.12 3.91
C ASN A 55 -9.54 4.85 4.13
N THR A 56 -9.50 5.82 5.04
CA THR A 56 -8.29 6.63 5.28
C THR A 56 -7.38 5.97 6.30
N GLY A 57 -7.94 5.41 7.38
CA GLY A 57 -7.17 4.78 8.46
C GLY A 57 -6.43 3.53 8.00
N ASN A 58 -7.14 2.56 7.42
CA ASN A 58 -6.52 1.31 6.98
C ASN A 58 -5.55 1.54 5.81
N LEU A 59 -5.88 2.43 4.86
CA LEU A 59 -4.97 2.76 3.76
C LEU A 59 -3.67 3.40 4.27
N ARG A 60 -3.75 4.34 5.21
CA ARG A 60 -2.55 4.96 5.81
C ARG A 60 -1.72 3.94 6.59
N LEU A 61 -2.37 3.06 7.34
CA LEU A 61 -1.69 2.01 8.11
C LEU A 61 -0.97 1.03 7.17
N SER A 62 -1.65 0.54 6.14
CA SER A 62 -1.08 -0.37 5.15
C SER A 62 0.10 0.28 4.42
N ASN A 63 -0.08 1.49 3.88
CA ASN A 63 0.98 2.20 3.16
C ASN A 63 2.20 2.50 4.05
N GLY A 64 1.99 2.87 5.31
CA GLY A 64 3.11 3.11 6.21
C GLY A 64 3.82 1.83 6.66
N CYS A 65 3.10 0.70 6.79
CA CYS A 65 3.73 -0.61 6.95
C CYS A 65 4.62 -0.95 5.75
N VAL A 66 4.13 -0.76 4.52
CA VAL A 66 4.91 -0.97 3.28
C VAL A 66 6.14 -0.06 3.24
N ALA A 67 6.01 1.20 3.65
CA ALA A 67 7.13 2.13 3.74
C ALA A 67 8.18 1.70 4.77
N ILE A 68 7.76 1.22 5.95
CA ILE A 68 8.67 0.67 6.98
C ILE A 68 9.39 -0.57 6.46
N LEU A 69 8.68 -1.50 5.79
CA LEU A 69 9.27 -2.69 5.16
C LEU A 69 10.31 -2.31 4.10
N ALA A 70 9.99 -1.33 3.25
CA ALA A 70 10.92 -0.81 2.25
C ALA A 70 12.18 -0.23 2.91
N LEU A 71 12.03 0.54 3.99
CA LEU A 71 13.14 1.12 4.74
C LEU A 71 13.99 0.05 5.44
N MET A 72 13.36 -0.98 6.02
CA MET A 72 14.06 -2.11 6.62
C MET A 72 14.93 -2.84 5.60
N ARG A 73 14.35 -3.19 4.46
CA ARG A 73 15.04 -3.88 3.35
C ARG A 73 16.15 -3.02 2.76
N TYR A 74 15.94 -1.71 2.69
CA TYR A 74 16.97 -0.76 2.29
C TYR A 74 18.15 -0.74 3.28
N MET A 75 17.90 -0.66 4.59
CA MET A 75 18.95 -0.58 5.60
C MET A 75 19.76 -1.89 5.70
N SER A 76 19.08 -3.04 5.64
CA SER A 76 19.72 -4.35 5.72
C SER A 76 20.45 -4.72 4.42
N GLY A 77 19.84 -4.48 3.27
CA GLY A 77 20.37 -4.87 1.97
C GLY A 77 21.44 -3.92 1.43
N VAL A 78 21.21 -2.60 1.54
CA VAL A 78 22.05 -1.59 0.88
C VAL A 78 23.10 -1.02 1.80
N ARG A 79 22.68 -0.45 2.93
CA ARG A 79 23.61 0.16 3.89
C ARG A 79 24.43 -0.88 4.64
N LYS A 80 24.01 -2.15 4.60
CA LYS A 80 24.54 -3.25 5.43
C LYS A 80 24.69 -2.83 6.90
N ARG A 81 23.83 -1.92 7.35
CA ARG A 81 23.87 -1.36 8.70
C ARG A 81 22.82 -2.08 9.51
N GLU A 82 23.28 -2.84 10.49
CA GLU A 82 22.39 -3.49 11.44
C GLU A 82 21.79 -2.42 12.35
N VAL A 83 20.53 -2.06 12.08
CA VAL A 83 19.75 -1.18 12.95
C VAL A 83 19.16 -2.04 14.07
N PRO A 84 19.36 -1.71 15.35
CA PRO A 84 18.89 -2.56 16.42
C PRO A 84 17.36 -2.68 16.41
N MET A 85 16.86 -3.87 16.76
CA MET A 85 15.45 -4.23 16.58
C MET A 85 14.47 -3.28 17.27
N TRP A 86 14.84 -2.74 18.44
CA TRP A 86 14.03 -1.79 19.21
C TRP A 86 13.70 -0.51 18.43
N VAL A 87 14.58 -0.04 17.54
CA VAL A 87 14.32 1.15 16.71
C VAL A 87 13.14 0.91 15.77
N TRP A 88 13.06 -0.29 15.19
CA TRP A 88 11.95 -0.64 14.31
C TRP A 88 10.65 -0.79 15.08
N TYR A 89 10.68 -1.38 16.28
CA TYR A 89 9.52 -1.42 17.16
C TYR A 89 9.04 0.00 17.52
N CYS A 90 9.95 0.91 17.87
CA CYS A 90 9.61 2.31 18.15
C CYS A 90 9.02 3.02 16.93
N LEU A 91 9.63 2.86 15.75
CA LEU A 91 9.14 3.47 14.50
C LEU A 91 7.75 2.94 14.13
N PHE A 92 7.54 1.63 14.27
CA PHE A 92 6.28 0.98 13.98
C PHE A 92 5.18 1.36 14.98
N ALA A 93 5.49 1.37 16.28
CA ALA A 93 4.57 1.84 17.31
C ALA A 93 4.18 3.30 17.09
N LEU A 94 5.15 4.18 16.81
CA LEU A 94 4.89 5.58 16.48
C LEU A 94 3.97 5.71 15.27
N HIS A 95 4.21 4.94 14.21
CA HIS A 95 3.38 4.95 13.01
C HIS A 95 1.93 4.52 13.32
N ILE A 96 1.74 3.41 14.04
CA ILE A 96 0.42 2.95 14.48
C ILE A 96 -0.26 4.02 15.32
N SER A 97 0.44 4.62 16.29
CA SER A 97 -0.11 5.68 17.14
C SER A 97 -0.57 6.89 16.33
N VAL A 98 0.20 7.32 15.32
CA VAL A 98 -0.20 8.42 14.43
C VAL A 98 -1.42 8.03 13.59
N CYS A 99 -1.45 6.83 13.02
CA CYS A 99 -2.58 6.35 12.23
C CYS A 99 -3.87 6.26 13.06
N ILE A 100 -3.80 5.66 14.25
CA ILE A 100 -4.94 5.58 15.18
C ILE A 100 -5.34 6.99 15.61
N GLY A 101 -4.40 7.82 16.06
CA GLY A 101 -4.68 9.18 16.51
C GLY A 101 -5.38 10.02 15.45
N LEU A 102 -4.87 10.06 14.22
CA LEU A 102 -5.51 10.78 13.11
C LEU A 102 -6.90 10.22 12.80
N SER A 103 -7.07 8.90 12.81
CA SER A 103 -8.34 8.23 12.53
C SER A 103 -9.38 8.53 13.61
N THR A 104 -8.99 8.44 14.89
CA THR A 104 -9.84 8.77 16.05
C THR A 104 -10.19 10.24 16.09
N VAL A 105 -9.23 11.16 15.87
CA VAL A 105 -9.52 12.61 15.83
C VAL A 105 -10.55 12.92 14.75
N THR A 106 -10.41 12.33 13.57
CA THR A 106 -11.37 12.52 12.46
C THR A 106 -12.76 12.06 12.86
N PHE A 107 -12.85 10.89 13.50
CA PHE A 107 -14.12 10.31 13.93
C PHE A 107 -14.78 11.13 15.04
N VAL A 108 -14.02 11.54 16.06
CA VAL A 108 -14.52 12.32 17.21
C VAL A 108 -14.95 13.72 16.78
N ARG A 109 -14.18 14.38 15.90
CA ARG A 109 -14.53 15.71 15.38
C ARG A 109 -15.62 15.70 14.33
N TRP A 110 -16.01 14.51 13.85
CA TRP A 110 -17.01 14.35 12.81
C TRP A 110 -16.60 15.05 11.49
N ASP A 111 -15.30 15.02 11.18
CA ASP A 111 -14.68 15.75 10.06
C ASP A 111 -14.91 15.06 8.70
N GLY A 112 -15.49 13.86 8.68
CA GLY A 112 -15.89 13.18 7.44
C GLY A 112 -16.97 13.96 6.70
N ARG A 113 -16.70 14.35 5.45
CA ARG A 113 -17.67 15.01 4.57
C ARG A 113 -17.87 14.23 3.29
N ARG A 114 -19.13 14.12 2.87
CA ARG A 114 -19.52 13.57 1.57
C ARG A 114 -19.03 14.50 0.45
N THR A 115 -18.48 13.93 -0.62
CA THR A 115 -18.12 14.71 -1.82
C THR A 115 -19.36 15.17 -2.56
N SER A 116 -19.19 16.14 -3.47
CA SER A 116 -20.26 16.68 -4.30
C SER A 116 -20.99 15.61 -5.12
N SER A 117 -20.28 14.60 -5.62
CA SER A 117 -20.89 13.47 -6.34
C SER A 117 -21.75 12.58 -5.44
N GLY A 118 -21.50 12.60 -4.13
CA GLY A 118 -22.11 11.72 -3.17
C GLY A 118 -21.66 10.26 -3.22
N ILE A 119 -20.63 9.94 -3.99
CA ILE A 119 -20.12 8.58 -4.13
C ILE A 119 -19.27 8.19 -2.92
N ILE A 120 -18.54 9.16 -2.34
CA ILE A 120 -17.59 8.93 -1.24
C ILE A 120 -17.67 9.97 -0.13
N CYS A 121 -17.12 9.58 1.01
CA CYS A 121 -16.73 10.50 2.06
C CYS A 121 -15.22 10.62 2.14
N LEU A 122 -14.76 11.84 2.35
CA LEU A 122 -13.34 12.17 2.51
C LEU A 122 -13.12 12.86 3.85
N GLN A 123 -11.96 12.61 4.43
CA GLN A 123 -11.43 13.44 5.51
C GLN A 123 -10.98 14.77 4.91
N PHE A 124 -11.61 15.88 5.31
CA PHE A 124 -11.07 17.21 5.04
C PHE A 124 -10.20 17.62 6.23
N LEU A 125 -8.89 17.40 6.13
CA LEU A 125 -7.97 18.15 6.98
C LEU A 125 -7.94 19.57 6.42
N SER A 126 -8.44 20.52 7.24
CA SER A 126 -8.22 21.95 7.06
C SER A 126 -6.78 22.20 6.63
N GLU A 127 -6.61 22.91 5.50
CA GLU A 127 -5.38 23.51 4.95
C GLU A 127 -4.05 22.97 5.53
N GLY A 128 -3.55 21.88 4.95
CA GLY A 128 -2.21 21.38 5.22
C GLY A 128 -1.45 21.13 3.92
N ASN A 129 -0.23 21.65 3.83
CA ASN A 129 0.66 21.46 2.69
C ASN A 129 0.96 19.96 2.48
N VAL A 130 0.48 19.41 1.38
CA VAL A 130 0.74 18.02 0.97
C VAL A 130 2.10 17.96 0.28
N SER A 131 3.18 17.91 1.05
CA SER A 131 4.52 17.60 0.53
C SER A 131 4.94 16.23 1.01
N ASN A 132 5.08 15.24 0.10
CA ASN A 132 6.06 14.13 0.19
C ASN A 132 5.90 13.05 -0.91
N CYS A 133 5.84 13.42 -2.20
CA CYS A 133 6.07 12.45 -3.29
C CYS A 133 7.57 12.14 -3.53
N ASN A 134 8.49 12.89 -2.91
CA ASN A 134 9.93 12.75 -3.15
C ASN A 134 10.59 11.51 -2.51
N PHE A 135 9.93 10.85 -1.55
CA PHE A 135 10.58 9.78 -0.77
C PHE A 135 10.82 8.50 -1.60
N TYR A 136 9.89 8.09 -2.45
CA TYR A 136 10.03 6.88 -3.28
C TYR A 136 11.12 7.02 -4.36
N PHE A 137 11.27 8.21 -4.95
CA PHE A 137 12.32 8.49 -5.93
C PHE A 137 13.72 8.36 -5.33
N LEU A 138 13.91 8.80 -4.08
CA LEU A 138 15.19 8.70 -3.38
C LEU A 138 15.59 7.24 -3.12
N ILE A 139 14.64 6.39 -2.73
CA ILE A 139 14.89 4.96 -2.49
C ILE A 139 15.26 4.25 -3.80
N CYS A 140 14.50 4.46 -4.88
CA CYS A 140 14.74 3.81 -6.17
C CYS A 140 16.08 4.24 -6.77
N LYS A 141 16.37 5.55 -6.75
CA LYS A 141 17.65 6.11 -7.25
C LYS A 141 18.83 5.49 -6.52
N HIS A 142 18.75 5.34 -5.20
CA HIS A 142 19.86 4.82 -4.41
C HIS A 142 20.14 3.33 -4.68
N TRP A 143 19.09 2.49 -4.76
CA TRP A 143 19.27 1.07 -5.10
C TRP A 143 19.91 0.86 -6.47
N TYR A 144 19.55 1.69 -7.46
CA TYR A 144 20.17 1.65 -8.78
C TYR A 144 21.69 1.85 -8.71
N PHE A 145 22.14 2.84 -7.91
CA PHE A 145 23.58 3.09 -7.71
C PHE A 145 24.27 1.96 -6.93
N HIS A 146 23.63 1.39 -5.91
CA HIS A 146 24.21 0.30 -5.13
C HIS A 146 24.41 -0.97 -5.97
N LEU A 147 23.40 -1.36 -6.77
CA LEU A 147 23.52 -2.50 -7.69
C LEU A 147 24.60 -2.27 -8.75
N ASN A 148 24.78 -1.03 -9.20
CA ASN A 148 25.88 -0.69 -10.09
C ASN A 148 27.25 -0.87 -9.41
N GLY A 149 27.38 -0.51 -8.13
CA GLY A 149 28.59 -0.78 -7.34
C GLY A 149 28.92 -2.26 -7.22
N LEU A 150 27.93 -3.10 -6.88
CA LEU A 150 28.11 -4.56 -6.82
C LEU A 150 28.46 -5.18 -8.18
N LYS A 151 27.87 -4.65 -9.26
CA LYS A 151 28.19 -5.06 -10.63
C LYS A 151 29.65 -4.75 -10.99
N ILE A 152 30.16 -3.58 -10.60
CA ILE A 152 31.55 -3.20 -10.83
C ILE A 152 32.49 -4.12 -10.04
N ALA A 153 32.19 -4.39 -8.77
CA ALA A 153 32.98 -5.30 -7.94
C ALA A 153 33.01 -6.75 -8.49
N ALA A 154 31.85 -7.28 -8.90
CA ALA A 154 31.78 -8.62 -9.50
C ALA A 154 32.53 -8.70 -10.83
N LYS A 155 32.52 -7.62 -11.63
CA LYS A 155 33.30 -7.53 -12.87
C LYS A 155 34.80 -7.52 -12.59
N ALA A 156 35.25 -6.86 -11.52
CA ALA A 156 36.66 -6.86 -11.09
C ALA A 156 37.12 -8.26 -10.64
N ASN A 157 36.23 -9.06 -10.05
CA ASN A 157 36.51 -10.43 -9.60
C ASN A 157 36.32 -11.52 -10.70
N ASN A 158 36.03 -11.14 -11.95
CA ASN A 158 35.72 -12.07 -13.06
C ASN A 158 34.53 -13.03 -12.83
N GLU A 159 33.58 -12.67 -11.97
CA GLU A 159 32.39 -13.49 -11.69
C GLU A 159 31.25 -13.19 -12.68
N LEU A 160 31.37 -13.70 -13.91
CA LEU A 160 30.40 -13.41 -14.99
C LEU A 160 28.96 -13.85 -14.67
N GLN A 161 28.78 -14.92 -13.89
CA GLN A 161 27.46 -15.39 -13.48
C GLN A 161 26.79 -14.41 -12.51
N SER A 162 27.52 -13.93 -11.51
CA SER A 162 27.05 -12.90 -10.56
C SER A 162 26.63 -11.62 -11.29
N VAL A 163 27.40 -11.18 -12.29
CA VAL A 163 27.08 -9.99 -13.10
C VAL A 163 25.74 -10.15 -13.84
N LYS A 164 25.46 -11.31 -14.44
CA LYS A 164 24.17 -11.58 -15.12
C LYS A 164 22.99 -11.54 -14.14
N ILE A 165 23.17 -12.11 -12.95
CA ILE A 165 22.16 -12.10 -11.88
C ILE A 165 21.87 -10.66 -11.45
N PHE A 166 22.90 -9.86 -11.17
CA PHE A 166 22.71 -8.47 -10.74
C PHE A 166 22.07 -7.59 -11.81
N GLN A 167 22.41 -7.76 -13.09
CA GLN A 167 21.74 -7.03 -14.18
C GLN A 167 20.25 -7.36 -14.26
N THR A 168 19.90 -8.63 -14.10
CA THR A 168 18.50 -9.08 -14.10
C THR A 168 17.75 -8.51 -12.90
N GLN A 169 18.34 -8.53 -11.72
CA GLN A 169 17.76 -7.93 -10.51
C GLN A 169 17.60 -6.41 -10.64
N GLN A 170 18.57 -5.70 -11.22
CA GLN A 170 18.49 -4.26 -11.44
C GLN A 170 17.34 -3.88 -12.38
N ARG A 171 17.17 -4.62 -13.48
CA ARG A 171 16.03 -4.40 -14.40
C ARG A 171 14.70 -4.66 -13.71
N LYS A 172 14.58 -5.75 -12.96
CA LYS A 172 13.37 -6.06 -12.17
C LYS A 172 13.05 -4.97 -11.16
N LEU A 173 14.05 -4.46 -10.44
CA LEU A 173 13.86 -3.41 -9.46
C LEU A 173 13.44 -2.07 -10.09
N VAL A 174 14.07 -1.68 -11.21
CA VAL A 174 13.68 -0.45 -11.94
C VAL A 174 12.24 -0.58 -12.46
N PHE A 175 11.89 -1.73 -13.03
CA PHE A 175 10.54 -1.98 -13.53
C PHE A 175 9.51 -1.96 -12.38
N GLN A 176 9.82 -2.59 -11.24
CA GLN A 176 9.01 -2.52 -10.02
C GLN A 176 8.81 -1.08 -9.54
N GLY A 177 9.91 -0.36 -9.34
CA GLY A 177 9.86 1.01 -8.85
C GLY A 177 9.03 1.88 -9.79
N SER A 178 9.16 1.66 -11.10
CA SER A 178 8.34 2.33 -12.11
C SER A 178 6.87 2.00 -11.94
N ILE A 179 6.48 0.72 -11.82
CA ILE A 179 5.08 0.33 -11.61
C ILE A 179 4.51 0.98 -10.37
N VAL A 180 5.19 0.91 -9.22
CA VAL A 180 4.71 1.52 -7.96
C VAL A 180 4.53 3.02 -8.13
N ILE A 181 5.52 3.70 -8.70
CA ILE A 181 5.45 5.16 -8.94
C ILE A 181 4.30 5.50 -9.88
N PHE A 182 4.10 4.75 -10.96
CA PHE A 182 2.99 4.98 -11.89
C PHE A 182 1.64 4.72 -11.22
N SER A 183 1.50 3.63 -10.48
CA SER A 183 0.28 3.30 -9.73
C SER A 183 -0.06 4.39 -8.69
N ASP A 184 0.94 4.84 -7.91
CA ASP A 184 0.77 5.93 -6.95
C ASP A 184 0.44 7.24 -7.65
N SER A 185 1.13 7.56 -8.75
CA SER A 185 0.90 8.80 -9.50
C SER A 185 -0.51 8.84 -10.09
N ILE A 186 -0.95 7.75 -10.72
CA ILE A 186 -2.30 7.61 -11.28
C ILE A 186 -3.36 7.72 -10.17
N THR A 187 -3.05 7.25 -8.96
CA THR A 187 -3.99 7.26 -7.83
C THR A 187 -4.06 8.62 -7.12
N PHE A 188 -2.91 9.19 -6.77
CA PHE A 188 -2.84 10.36 -5.90
C PHE A 188 -2.81 11.70 -6.64
N ILE A 189 -2.28 11.77 -7.87
CA ILE A 189 -2.23 13.04 -8.62
C ILE A 189 -3.66 13.53 -8.96
N PRO A 190 -4.57 12.71 -9.54
CA PRO A 190 -5.92 13.16 -9.84
C PRO A 190 -6.69 13.55 -8.57
N PHE A 191 -6.53 12.78 -7.50
CA PHE A 191 -7.13 13.08 -6.20
C PHE A 191 -6.66 14.44 -5.66
N THR A 192 -5.35 14.66 -5.60
CA THR A 192 -4.75 15.89 -5.05
C THR A 192 -5.04 17.10 -5.93
N THR A 193 -4.90 16.96 -7.25
CA THR A 193 -5.16 18.05 -8.20
C THR A 193 -6.60 18.54 -8.10
N THR A 194 -7.57 17.63 -8.12
CA THR A 194 -8.98 18.01 -8.03
C THR A 194 -9.36 18.50 -6.63
N TYR A 195 -8.63 18.10 -5.58
CA TYR A 195 -8.78 18.65 -4.23
C TYR A 195 -8.29 20.09 -4.15
N VAL A 196 -7.08 20.37 -4.64
CA VAL A 196 -6.53 21.73 -4.75
C VAL A 196 -7.46 22.60 -5.58
N MET A 197 -7.93 22.11 -6.73
CA MET A 197 -8.87 22.86 -7.57
C MET A 197 -10.17 23.20 -6.83
N LYS A 198 -10.69 22.28 -6.02
CA LYS A 198 -11.89 22.52 -5.21
C LYS A 198 -11.67 23.62 -4.18
N ILE A 199 -10.52 23.64 -3.50
CA ILE A 199 -10.21 24.63 -2.47
C ILE A 199 -9.97 26.01 -3.08
N PHE A 200 -9.10 26.12 -4.09
CA PHE A 200 -8.66 27.42 -4.60
C PHE A 200 -9.59 28.02 -5.65
N PHE A 201 -10.26 27.20 -6.45
CA PHE A 201 -11.09 27.66 -7.57
C PHE A 201 -12.58 27.31 -7.42
N GLY A 202 -12.99 26.71 -6.30
CA GLY A 202 -14.38 26.27 -6.11
C GLY A 202 -14.81 25.18 -7.09
N TYR A 203 -13.87 24.43 -7.67
CA TYR A 203 -14.16 23.41 -8.69
C TYR A 203 -15.17 22.37 -8.19
N TYR A 204 -16.26 22.20 -8.94
CA TYR A 204 -17.25 21.16 -8.71
C TYR A 204 -16.82 19.87 -9.41
N ARG A 205 -16.43 18.87 -8.62
CA ARG A 205 -15.95 17.59 -9.16
C ARG A 205 -17.13 16.77 -9.72
N PRO A 206 -17.10 16.38 -11.01
CA PRO A 206 -18.16 15.59 -11.62
C PRO A 206 -18.13 14.13 -11.13
N PRO A 207 -19.28 13.43 -11.13
CA PRO A 207 -19.37 12.05 -10.64
C PRO A 207 -18.41 11.06 -11.31
N ILE A 208 -18.11 11.23 -12.60
CA ILE A 208 -17.19 10.35 -13.35
C ILE A 208 -15.78 10.44 -12.77
N VAL A 209 -15.31 11.65 -12.45
CA VAL A 209 -13.97 11.87 -11.88
C VAL A 209 -13.89 11.31 -10.47
N ASP A 210 -14.94 11.49 -9.67
CA ASP A 210 -15.01 10.85 -8.34
C ASP A 210 -15.03 9.32 -8.46
N GLY A 211 -15.79 8.74 -9.39
CA GLY A 211 -15.79 7.31 -9.66
C GLY A 211 -14.40 6.79 -10.04
N PHE A 212 -13.68 7.51 -10.90
CA PHE A 212 -12.31 7.17 -11.26
C PHE A 212 -11.35 7.21 -10.07
N ILE A 213 -11.42 8.27 -9.24
CA ILE A 213 -10.62 8.41 -8.01
C ILE A 213 -10.88 7.26 -7.03
N VAL A 214 -12.15 6.87 -6.86
CA VAL A 214 -12.52 5.72 -6.02
C VAL A 214 -11.91 4.47 -6.57
N TRP A 215 -12.12 4.22 -7.86
CA TRP A 215 -11.60 3.04 -8.53
C TRP A 215 -10.07 2.96 -8.40
N SER A 216 -9.35 4.06 -8.61
CA SER A 216 -7.88 4.09 -8.47
C SER A 216 -7.45 3.83 -7.03
N LEU A 217 -8.07 4.50 -6.04
CA LEU A 217 -7.79 4.29 -4.62
C LEU A 217 -8.09 2.85 -4.20
N THR A 218 -9.13 2.24 -4.78
CA THR A 218 -9.48 0.85 -4.45
C THR A 218 -8.62 -0.20 -5.14
N THR A 219 -7.97 0.17 -6.24
CA THR A 219 -7.11 -0.74 -7.00
C THR A 219 -5.73 -0.85 -6.37
N LEU A 220 -5.24 0.22 -5.72
CA LEU A 220 -3.90 0.25 -5.13
C LEU A 220 -3.64 -0.88 -4.11
N PRO A 221 -4.54 -1.18 -3.15
CA PRO A 221 -4.34 -2.31 -2.22
C PRO A 221 -4.30 -3.68 -2.90
N ILE A 222 -4.90 -3.83 -4.10
CA ILE A 222 -4.85 -5.09 -4.88
C ILE A 222 -3.48 -5.26 -5.53
N VAL A 223 -2.87 -4.15 -5.96
CA VAL A 223 -1.57 -4.16 -6.62
C VAL A 223 -0.45 -4.54 -5.63
N ASN A 224 -0.56 -4.16 -4.35
CA ASN A 224 0.48 -4.42 -3.33
C ASN A 224 0.83 -5.92 -3.14
N PRO A 225 -0.13 -6.84 -2.92
CA PRO A 225 0.14 -8.28 -2.86
C PRO A 225 0.68 -8.86 -4.18
N LEU A 226 0.17 -8.39 -5.32
CA LEU A 226 0.63 -8.86 -6.63
C LEU A 226 2.08 -8.50 -6.88
N ILE A 227 2.46 -7.25 -6.59
CA ILE A 227 3.84 -6.78 -6.63
C ILE A 227 4.70 -7.62 -5.68
N THR A 228 4.21 -7.88 -4.46
CA THR A 228 4.94 -8.67 -3.46
C THR A 228 5.19 -10.10 -3.93
N LEU A 229 4.15 -10.80 -4.40
CA LEU A 229 4.23 -12.17 -4.92
C LEU A 229 5.15 -12.28 -6.13
N TRP A 230 5.09 -11.31 -7.04
CA TRP A 230 5.87 -11.37 -8.26
C TRP A 230 7.37 -11.11 -8.01
N LEU A 231 7.70 -10.38 -6.94
CA LEU A 231 9.04 -9.80 -6.75
C LEU A 231 9.84 -10.41 -5.61
N GLN A 232 9.18 -11.02 -4.63
CA GLN A 232 9.85 -11.74 -3.56
C GLN A 232 9.85 -13.23 -3.89
N PRO A 233 10.94 -13.78 -4.46
CA PRO A 233 10.97 -15.18 -4.88
C PRO A 233 10.71 -16.14 -3.72
N GLU A 234 11.08 -15.77 -2.49
CA GLU A 234 10.80 -16.54 -1.28
C GLU A 234 9.29 -16.61 -1.02
N VAL A 235 8.61 -15.46 -1.04
CA VAL A 235 7.15 -15.38 -0.84
C VAL A 235 6.41 -16.04 -1.99
N ASN A 236 6.91 -15.89 -3.22
CA ASN A 236 6.37 -16.56 -4.41
C ASN A 236 6.44 -18.08 -4.25
N ALA A 237 7.59 -18.61 -3.83
CA ALA A 237 7.77 -20.04 -3.61
C ALA A 237 6.86 -20.56 -2.49
N GLU A 238 6.73 -19.83 -1.38
CA GLU A 238 5.80 -20.14 -0.30
C GLU A 238 4.34 -20.14 -0.80
N PHE A 239 3.95 -19.15 -1.60
CA PHE A 239 2.61 -19.04 -2.18
C PHE A 239 2.28 -20.21 -3.11
N TRP A 240 3.18 -20.58 -4.03
CA TRP A 240 2.97 -21.73 -4.92
C TRP A 240 2.91 -23.05 -4.16
N SER A 241 3.72 -23.20 -3.11
CA SER A 241 3.65 -24.36 -2.20
C SER A 241 2.27 -24.45 -1.54
N PHE A 242 1.77 -23.34 -1.00
CA PHE A 242 0.44 -23.27 -0.39
C PHE A 242 -0.67 -23.55 -1.42
N TYR A 243 -0.60 -22.93 -2.60
CA TYR A 243 -1.55 -23.14 -3.70
C TYR A 243 -1.62 -24.60 -4.13
N TYR A 244 -0.47 -25.27 -4.25
CA TYR A 244 -0.41 -26.70 -4.59
C TYR A 244 -1.07 -27.57 -3.53
N ILE A 245 -0.80 -27.30 -2.24
CA ILE A 245 -1.44 -28.00 -1.12
C ILE A 245 -2.97 -27.81 -1.17
N LEU A 246 -3.45 -26.59 -1.34
CA LEU A 246 -4.88 -26.28 -1.41
C LEU A 246 -5.55 -26.99 -2.58
N THR A 247 -4.94 -26.89 -3.77
CA THR A 247 -5.44 -27.54 -4.99
C THR A 247 -5.50 -29.05 -4.83
N SER A 248 -4.48 -29.67 -4.23
CA SER A 248 -4.47 -31.11 -3.98
C SER A 248 -5.56 -31.56 -3.00
N LYS A 249 -5.85 -30.77 -1.96
CA LYS A 249 -6.96 -31.03 -1.01
C LYS A 249 -8.32 -30.88 -1.68
N PHE A 250 -8.49 -29.85 -2.50
CA PHE A 250 -9.73 -29.60 -3.24
C PHE A 250 -10.02 -30.72 -4.25
N LEU A 251 -9.01 -31.16 -5.00
CA LEU A 251 -9.15 -32.30 -5.91
C LEU A 251 -9.49 -33.60 -5.18
N LYS A 252 -8.91 -33.85 -3.99
CA LYS A 252 -9.27 -34.99 -3.14
C LYS A 252 -10.73 -34.91 -2.67
N LEU A 253 -11.21 -33.72 -2.31
CA LEU A 253 -12.61 -33.51 -1.91
C LEU A 253 -13.56 -33.82 -3.08
N ILE A 254 -13.26 -33.31 -4.29
CA ILE A 254 -14.07 -33.60 -5.49
C ILE A 254 -14.11 -35.12 -5.76
N ARG A 255 -12.97 -35.80 -5.73
CA ARG A 255 -12.89 -37.26 -5.93
C ARG A 255 -13.55 -38.09 -4.82
N SER A 256 -13.88 -37.50 -3.68
CA SER A 256 -14.61 -38.17 -2.61
C SER A 256 -16.13 -38.04 -2.77
N ILE A 257 -16.58 -37.07 -3.58
CA ILE A 257 -18.00 -36.81 -3.83
C ILE A 257 -18.48 -37.59 -5.07
N TYR A 258 -17.62 -37.75 -6.07
CA TYR A 258 -17.84 -38.54 -7.29
C TYR A 258 -17.27 -39.95 -7.15
#